data_AF-A0A2T2W4V9-F1
#
_entry.id   AF-A0A2T2W4V9-F1
#
_cell.length_a   1.000
_cell.length_b   1.000
_cell.length_c   1.000
_cell.angle_alpha   90.00
_cell.angle_beta   90.00
_cell.angle_gamma   90.00
#
_symmetry.space_group_name_H-M   'P 1'
#
loop_
_entity.id
_entity.type
_entity.pdbx_description
1 polymer ?
#
loop_
_entity_poly.entity_id
_entity_poly.type
_entity_poly.pdbx_seq_one_letter_code
_entity_poly.pdbx_strand_id
1 'polypeptide(L)' 'MTKPDFSQMSRQELRAYILAHRDDDEAIEALIRMGNPNSPVYPFPQSEEDLKVMEEILQAKLASNG' A
#
# COMPACT_ATOMS: atom_id res chain seq x y z
N MET A 1 22.11 16.47 3.18
CA MET A 1 21.17 16.28 4.31
C MET A 1 21.15 14.81 4.65
N THR A 2 21.07 14.46 5.93
CA THR A 2 20.91 13.07 6.39
C THR A 2 19.45 12.65 6.21
N LYS A 3 19.21 11.46 5.64
CA LYS A 3 17.86 10.91 5.54
C LYS A 3 17.33 10.57 6.95
N PRO A 4 16.01 10.70 7.20
CA PRO A 4 15.41 10.23 8.45
C PRO A 4 15.51 8.70 8.58
N ASP A 5 15.40 8.19 9.81
CA ASP A 5 15.19 6.76 10.05
C ASP A 5 13.70 6.41 9.91
N PHE A 6 13.32 5.86 8.76
CA PHE A 6 11.93 5.48 8.48
C PHE A 6 11.40 4.37 9.40
N SER A 7 12.27 3.58 10.04
CA SER A 7 11.84 2.51 10.95
C SER A 7 11.23 3.04 12.25
N GLN A 8 11.56 4.28 12.61
CA GLN A 8 11.07 4.95 13.82
C GLN A 8 9.84 5.83 13.56
N MET A 9 9.44 5.99 12.29
CA MET A 9 8.26 6.79 11.93
C MET A 9 6.97 6.00 12.12
N SER A 10 5.94 6.67 12.60
CA SER A 10 4.58 6.17 12.48
C SER A 10 4.16 6.14 11.00
N ARG A 11 3.13 5.34 10.70
CA ARG A 11 2.61 5.24 9.32
C ARG A 11 2.11 6.59 8.78
N GLN A 12 1.59 7.48 9.64
CA GLN A 12 1.13 8.80 9.23
C GLN A 12 2.31 9.73 8.89
N GLU A 13 3.35 9.74 9.71
CA GLU A 13 4.56 10.54 9.47
C GLU A 13 5.26 10.10 8.18
N LEU A 14 5.42 8.79 7.98
CA LEU A 14 6.05 8.25 6.77
C LEU A 14 5.25 8.59 5.51
N ARG A 15 3.92 8.55 5.57
CA ARG A 15 3.06 8.99 4.46
C ARG A 15 3.23 10.48 4.16
N ALA A 16 3.27 11.33 5.18
CA ALA A 16 3.49 12.76 5.01
C ALA A 16 4.86 13.04 4.38
N TYR A 17 5.90 12.31 4.80
CA TYR A 17 7.24 12.40 4.22
C TYR A 17 7.25 12.01 2.74
N ILE A 18 6.68 10.86 2.38
CA ILE A 18 6.62 10.37 0.99
C ILE A 18 5.87 11.35 0.08
N LEU A 19 4.78 11.97 0.58
CA LEU A 19 4.04 12.96 -0.21
C LEU A 19 4.88 14.19 -0.57
N ALA A 20 5.81 14.58 0.31
CA ALA A 20 6.76 15.66 0.07
C ALA A 20 8.01 15.23 -0.73
N HIS A 21 8.33 13.92 -0.73
CA HIS A 21 9.52 13.33 -1.35
C HIS A 21 9.13 12.12 -2.20
N ARG A 22 8.37 12.37 -3.27
CA ARG A 22 7.72 11.29 -4.05
C ARG A 22 8.68 10.35 -4.77
N ASP A 23 9.94 10.75 -4.94
CA ASP A 23 10.98 9.99 -5.61
C ASP A 23 11.96 9.31 -4.63
N ASP A 24 11.69 9.32 -3.31
CA ASP A 24 12.52 8.63 -2.32
C ASP A 24 12.09 7.17 -2.17
N ASP A 25 12.64 6.31 -3.03
CA ASP A 25 12.33 4.87 -3.10
C ASP A 25 12.50 4.16 -1.74
N GLU A 26 13.46 4.58 -0.93
CA GLU A 26 13.69 4.01 0.41
C GLU A 26 12.51 4.27 1.36
N ALA A 27 11.91 5.47 1.29
CA ALA A 27 10.74 5.81 2.09
C ALA A 27 9.50 5.01 1.61
N ILE A 28 9.35 4.85 0.29
CA ILE A 28 8.28 4.04 -0.31
C ILE A 28 8.43 2.58 0.11
N GLU A 29 9.64 2.02 0.05
CA GLU A 29 9.93 0.66 0.48
C GLU A 29 9.61 0.46 1.97
N ALA A 30 10.00 1.41 2.82
CA ALA A 30 9.68 1.36 4.25
C ALA A 30 8.16 1.29 4.48
N LEU A 31 7.36 2.07 3.73
CA LEU A 31 5.89 2.02 3.85
C LEU A 31 5.31 0.67 3.39
N ILE A 32 5.86 0.08 2.32
CA ILE A 32 5.44 -1.24 1.82
C ILE A 32 5.71 -2.31 2.89
N ARG A 33 6.87 -2.28 3.56
CA ARG A 33 7.25 -3.23 4.61
C ARG A 33 6.35 -3.18 5.85
N MET A 34 5.64 -2.07 6.09
CA MET A 34 4.65 -1.97 7.18
C MET A 34 3.34 -2.74 6.90
N GLY A 35 3.18 -3.34 5.71
CA GLY A 35 2.02 -4.17 5.39
C GLY A 35 1.89 -5.37 6.32
N ASN A 36 0.65 -5.76 6.67
CA ASN A 36 0.42 -6.97 7.45
C ASN A 36 0.76 -8.20 6.59
N PRO A 37 1.73 -9.04 7.00
CA PRO A 37 2.18 -10.20 6.21
C PRO A 37 1.10 -11.28 6.04
N ASN A 38 0.06 -11.29 6.87
CA ASN A 38 -1.06 -12.22 6.78
C ASN A 38 -2.21 -11.70 5.91
N SER A 39 -2.05 -10.54 5.24
CA SER A 39 -3.08 -10.00 4.36
C SER A 39 -3.24 -10.89 3.11
N PRO A 40 -4.47 -11.10 2.62
CA PRO A 40 -4.67 -11.84 1.37
C PRO A 40 -3.96 -11.12 0.21
N VAL A 41 -3.27 -11.90 -0.62
CA VAL A 41 -2.59 -11.43 -1.83
C VAL A 41 -3.50 -11.64 -3.02
N TYR A 42 -3.63 -10.62 -3.85
CA TYR A 42 -4.45 -10.67 -5.06
C TYR A 42 -3.53 -10.53 -6.28
N PRO A 43 -3.62 -11.45 -7.26
CA PRO A 43 -2.81 -11.36 -8.47
C PRO A 43 -3.24 -10.14 -9.31
N PHE A 44 -2.31 -9.60 -10.09
CA PHE A 44 -2.65 -8.59 -11.09
C PHE A 44 -3.47 -9.23 -12.22
N PRO A 45 -4.63 -8.65 -12.59
CA PRO A 45 -5.51 -9.24 -13.58
C PRO A 45 -4.83 -9.34 -14.95
N GLN A 46 -4.97 -10.48 -15.63
CA GLN A 46 -4.37 -10.74 -16.95
C GLN A 46 -5.43 -10.81 -18.07
N SER A 47 -6.71 -10.84 -17.71
CA SER A 47 -7.86 -10.97 -18.61
C SER A 47 -9.03 -10.08 -18.20
N GLU A 48 -10.05 -9.98 -19.05
CA GLU A 48 -11.30 -9.27 -18.71
C GLU A 48 -12.07 -9.97 -17.59
N GLU A 49 -12.01 -11.29 -17.54
CA GLU A 49 -12.59 -12.09 -16.47
C GLU A 49 -11.89 -11.80 -15.13
N ASP A 50 -10.55 -11.70 -15.12
CA ASP A 50 -9.80 -11.35 -13.91
C ASP A 50 -10.15 -9.93 -13.43
N LEU A 51 -10.39 -8.99 -14.35
CA LEU A 51 -10.82 -7.64 -14.02
C LEU A 51 -12.19 -7.64 -13.31
N LYS A 52 -13.13 -8.47 -13.77
CA LYS A 52 -14.45 -8.63 -13.12
C LYS A 52 -14.30 -9.20 -11.71
N VAL A 53 -13.45 -10.22 -11.53
CA VAL A 53 -13.16 -10.79 -10.20
C VAL A 53 -12.55 -9.73 -9.27
N MET A 54 -11.61 -8.93 -9.78
CA MET A 54 -11.03 -7.82 -9.01
C MET A 54 -12.09 -6.80 -8.59
N GLU A 55 -13.01 -6.42 -9.48
CA GLU A 55 -14.12 -5.52 -9.18
C GLU A 55 -15.02 -6.07 -8.07
N GLU A 56 -15.42 -7.33 -8.16
CA GLU A 56 -16.23 -8.00 -7.12
C GLU A 56 -15.55 -8.00 -5.74
N ILE A 57 -14.24 -8.27 -5.70
CA ILE A 57 -13.44 -8.21 -4.46
C ILE A 57 -13.45 -6.81 -3.86
N LEU A 58 -13.27 -5.77 -4.69
CA LEU A 58 -13.28 -4.38 -4.23
C LEU A 58 -14.66 -3.99 -3.70
N GLN A 59 -15.74 -4.36 -4.39
CA GLN A 59 -17.12 -4.10 -3.94
C GLN A 59 -17.41 -4.77 -2.60
N ALA A 60 -17.03 -6.04 -2.44
CA ALA A 60 -17.20 -6.76 -1.18
C ALA A 60 -16.47 -6.08 -0.01
N LYS A 61 -15.24 -5.59 -0.24
CA LYS A 61 -14.45 -4.87 0.77
C LYS A 61 -15.04 -3.52 1.16
N LEU A 62 -15.59 -2.78 0.20
CA LEU A 62 -16.28 -1.52 0.48
C LEU A 62 -17.54 -1.75 1.30
N ALA A 63 -18.31 -2.80 0.97
CA ALA A 63 -19.52 -3.17 1.72
C ALA A 63 -19.21 -3.67 3.15
N SER A 64 -18.08 -4.35 3.37
CA SER A 64 -17.70 -4.85 4.70
C SER A 64 -17.08 -3.79 5.62
N ASN A 65 -16.65 -2.65 5.07
CA ASN A 65 -16.03 -1.55 5.82
C ASN A 65 -17.04 -0.43 6.17
N GLY A 66 -18.34 -0.67 5.98
CA GLY A 66 -19.44 0.21 6.41
C GLY A 66 -19.96 -0.10 7.81
#